data_AF-A0A0M1JL38-F1
#
_entry.id   AF-A0A0M1JL38-F1
#
_cell.length_a   1.000
_cell.length_b   1.000
_cell.length_c   1.000
_cell.angle_alpha   90.00
_cell.angle_beta   90.00
_cell.angle_gamma   90.00
#
_symmetry.space_group_name_H-M   'P 1'
#
loop_
_entity.id
_entity.type
_entity.pdbx_description
1 polymer ?
#
loop_
_entity_poly.entity_id
_entity_poly.type
_entity_poly.pdbx_seq_one_letter_code
_entity_poly.pdbx_strand_id
1 'polypeptide(L)'
;MPYNLNFFHDFSVGGLIKELPTVQEKYARRIKRLYNILASAAPVLFIRTQLDEQSAKQLTRILTMQFPNLVYTILVINPETEELTDWDISNVIKINIQFAENSEAMNPVYDPLWQTIFSCFSYDLID
;
A
#
# COMPACT_ATOMS: atom_id res chain seq x y z
N MET A 1 -7.80 8.33 23.65
CA MET A 1 -6.71 8.56 22.67
C MET A 1 -7.37 9.10 21.41
N PRO A 2 -7.21 10.39 21.06
CA PRO A 2 -7.78 10.91 19.84
C PRO A 2 -6.91 10.44 18.67
N TYR A 3 -7.52 9.69 17.75
CA TYR A 3 -6.87 9.37 16.48
C TYR A 3 -6.74 10.69 15.71
N ASN A 4 -5.50 11.14 15.50
CA ASN A 4 -5.15 12.37 14.79
C ASN A 4 -5.39 12.16 13.28
N LEU A 5 -6.66 12.09 12.89
CA LEU A 5 -7.11 11.79 11.53
C LEU A 5 -7.14 13.09 10.71
N ASN A 6 -6.09 13.34 9.93
CA ASN A 6 -5.98 14.48 9.02
C ASN A 6 -6.37 14.09 7.57
N PHE A 7 -7.53 13.49 7.35
CA PHE A 7 -7.96 13.13 5.99
C PHE A 7 -9.35 13.66 5.67
N PHE A 8 -9.42 14.80 4.97
CA PHE A 8 -10.68 15.36 4.46
C PHE A 8 -11.34 14.47 3.40
N HIS A 9 -10.60 13.55 2.77
CA HIS A 9 -11.09 12.72 1.66
C HIS A 9 -11.98 11.53 2.07
N ASP A 10 -11.96 11.12 3.35
CA ASP A 10 -12.81 10.01 3.84
C ASP A 10 -14.14 10.48 4.43
N PHE A 11 -14.30 11.78 4.63
CA PHE A 11 -15.53 12.39 5.12
C PHE A 11 -16.30 12.96 3.92
N SER A 12 -17.56 12.60 3.81
CA SER A 12 -18.46 13.24 2.86
C SER A 12 -18.78 14.67 3.28
N VAL A 13 -19.45 15.42 2.41
CA VAL A 13 -19.94 16.78 2.68
C VAL A 13 -20.87 16.82 3.93
N GLY A 14 -21.37 15.66 4.39
CA GLY A 14 -22.20 15.51 5.58
C GLY A 14 -21.54 15.88 6.92
N GLY A 15 -20.21 16.04 6.95
CA GLY A 15 -19.48 16.69 8.04
C GLY A 15 -18.85 15.73 9.07
N LEU A 16 -17.71 16.17 9.61
CA LEU A 16 -16.81 15.41 10.50
C LEU A 16 -17.54 14.70 11.65
N ILE A 17 -18.36 15.41 12.42
CA ILE A 17 -18.95 14.90 13.67
C ILE A 17 -19.89 13.71 13.41
N LYS A 18 -20.67 13.77 12.32
CA LYS A 18 -21.67 12.74 12.00
C LYS A 18 -21.02 11.45 11.51
N GLU A 19 -19.93 11.56 10.77
CA GLU A 19 -19.30 10.44 10.08
C GLU A 19 -18.11 9.87 10.83
N LEU A 20 -17.55 10.61 11.80
CA LEU A 20 -16.41 10.18 12.60
C LEU A 20 -16.58 8.77 13.19
N PRO A 21 -17.73 8.39 13.79
CA PRO A 21 -17.89 7.02 14.30
C PRO A 21 -17.76 5.95 13.20
N THR A 22 -18.35 6.21 12.03
CA THR A 22 -18.33 5.27 10.90
C THR A 22 -16.93 5.16 10.27
N VAL A 23 -16.25 6.30 10.11
CA VAL A 23 -14.87 6.35 9.61
C VAL A 23 -13.93 5.64 10.59
N GLN A 24 -14.07 5.89 11.90
CA GLN A 24 -13.29 5.21 12.93
C GLN A 24 -13.49 3.69 12.88
N GLU A 25 -14.73 3.22 12.75
CA GLU A 25 -15.02 1.79 12.64
C GLU A 25 -14.43 1.16 11.37
N LYS A 26 -14.54 1.86 10.22
CA LYS A 26 -13.90 1.46 8.95
C LYS A 26 -12.39 1.28 9.14
N TYR A 27 -11.72 2.25 9.76
CA TYR A 27 -10.29 2.19 10.00
C TYR A 27 -9.90 1.12 11.03
N ALA A 28 -10.65 0.97 12.11
CA ALA A 28 -10.43 -0.09 13.09
C ALA A 28 -10.48 -1.48 12.46
N ARG A 29 -11.47 -1.75 11.58
CA ARG A 29 -11.57 -3.00 10.83
C ARG A 29 -10.38 -3.20 9.87
N ARG A 30 -9.97 -2.15 9.14
CA ARG A 30 -8.83 -2.20 8.22
C ARG A 30 -7.51 -2.43 8.93
N ILE A 31 -7.28 -1.76 10.06
CA ILE A 31 -6.10 -1.96 10.91
C ILE A 31 -6.08 -3.39 11.43
N LYS A 32 -7.18 -3.89 12.00
CA LYS A 32 -7.27 -5.28 12.46
C LYS A 32 -6.94 -6.29 11.34
N ARG A 33 -7.50 -6.08 10.15
CA ARG A 33 -7.20 -6.92 8.98
C ARG A 33 -5.73 -6.86 8.59
N LEU A 34 -5.13 -5.67 8.59
CA LEU A 34 -3.70 -5.50 8.31
C LEU A 34 -2.86 -6.30 9.30
N TYR A 35 -3.07 -6.14 10.61
CA TYR A 35 -2.32 -6.90 11.62
C TYR A 35 -2.48 -8.41 11.48
N ASN A 36 -3.67 -8.89 11.10
CA ASN A 36 -3.87 -10.31 10.83
C ASN A 36 -3.05 -10.79 9.62
N ILE A 37 -2.94 -9.99 8.56
CA ILE A 37 -2.09 -10.28 7.39
C ILE A 37 -0.62 -10.30 7.79
N LEU A 38 -0.16 -9.30 8.55
CA LEU A 38 1.24 -9.19 9.00
C LEU A 38 1.65 -10.29 9.99
N ALA A 39 0.69 -10.83 10.74
CA ALA A 39 0.92 -11.98 11.61
C ALA A 39 0.80 -13.33 10.88
N SER A 40 0.39 -13.34 9.61
CA SER A 40 0.28 -14.57 8.82
C SER A 40 1.64 -15.02 8.30
N ALA A 41 1.76 -16.31 7.97
CA ALA A 41 2.95 -16.86 7.32
C ALA A 41 2.97 -16.63 5.79
N ALA A 42 1.96 -15.95 5.24
CA ALA A 42 1.85 -15.72 3.81
C ALA A 42 2.76 -14.56 3.37
N PRO A 43 3.36 -14.62 2.16
CA PRO A 43 4.06 -13.49 1.57
C PRO A 43 3.13 -12.28 1.43
N VAL A 44 3.62 -11.09 1.79
CA VAL A 44 2.85 -9.85 1.72
C VAL A 44 3.47 -8.86 0.74
N LEU A 45 2.67 -8.42 -0.23
CA LEU A 45 3.03 -7.32 -1.11
C LEU A 45 2.48 -6.00 -0.57
N PHE A 46 3.37 -5.04 -0.31
CA PHE A 46 3.01 -3.65 -0.04
C PHE A 46 3.15 -2.84 -1.31
N ILE A 47 2.09 -2.15 -1.70
CA ILE A 47 2.09 -1.27 -2.87
C ILE A 47 2.04 0.16 -2.37
N ARG A 48 3.05 0.96 -2.72
CA ARG A 48 3.21 2.35 -2.27
C ARG A 48 3.42 3.27 -3.46
N THR A 49 2.65 4.33 -3.53
CA THR A 49 2.87 5.43 -4.47
C THR A 49 3.59 6.57 -3.77
N GLN A 50 4.42 7.33 -4.49
CA GLN A 50 5.10 8.53 -3.97
C GLN A 50 5.89 8.24 -2.69
N LEU A 51 6.68 7.16 -2.70
CA LEU A 51 7.56 6.81 -1.58
C LEU A 51 8.98 7.24 -1.94
N ASP A 52 9.69 7.87 -1.00
CA ASP A 52 11.12 8.16 -1.15
C ASP A 52 12.00 7.11 -0.45
N GLU A 53 13.30 7.17 -0.69
CA GLU A 53 14.28 6.22 -0.15
C GLU A 53 14.27 6.20 1.39
N GLN A 54 14.20 7.36 2.04
CA GLN A 54 14.25 7.45 3.50
C GLN A 54 13.01 6.83 4.13
N SER A 55 11.84 7.09 3.56
CA SER A 55 10.57 6.51 3.98
C SER A 55 10.54 5.01 3.72
N ALA A 56 11.12 4.54 2.61
CA ALA A 56 11.27 3.11 2.33
C ALA A 56 12.18 2.42 3.34
N LYS A 57 13.31 3.04 3.72
CA LYS A 57 14.21 2.54 4.78
C LYS A 57 13.51 2.48 6.13
N GLN A 58 12.76 3.52 6.49
CA GLN A 58 11.98 3.54 7.74
C GLN A 58 10.90 2.46 7.76
N LEU A 59 10.15 2.30 6.69
CA LEU A 59 9.12 1.26 6.58
C LEU A 59 9.72 -0.14 6.69
N THR A 60 10.79 -0.40 5.94
CA THR A 60 11.55 -1.67 6.00
C THR A 60 12.01 -1.96 7.42
N ARG A 61 12.59 -0.96 8.11
CA ARG A 61 13.02 -1.08 9.50
C ARG A 61 11.87 -1.44 10.43
N ILE A 62 10.71 -0.78 10.31
CA ILE A 62 9.53 -1.06 11.14
C ILE A 62 9.05 -2.49 10.90
N LEU A 63 8.91 -2.90 9.64
CA LEU A 63 8.43 -4.23 9.27
C LEU A 63 9.36 -5.33 9.80
N THR A 64 10.67 -5.18 9.60
CA THR A 64 11.66 -6.16 10.06
C THR A 64 11.77 -6.22 11.58
N MET A 65 11.65 -5.07 12.28
CA MET A 65 11.73 -5.04 13.75
C MET A 65 10.46 -5.58 14.42
N GLN A 66 9.28 -5.26 13.90
CA GLN A 66 8.00 -5.62 14.53
C GLN A 66 7.50 -7.00 14.08
N PHE A 67 7.84 -7.41 12.86
CA PHE A 67 7.39 -8.66 12.25
C PHE A 67 8.60 -9.41 11.67
N PRO A 68 9.51 -9.93 12.51
CA PRO A 68 10.79 -10.50 12.05
C PRO A 68 10.66 -11.74 11.15
N ASN A 69 9.51 -12.41 11.20
CA ASN A 69 9.21 -13.59 10.38
C ASN A 69 8.38 -13.26 9.12
N LEU A 70 8.08 -11.98 8.89
CA LEU A 70 7.28 -11.56 7.74
C LEU A 70 8.10 -11.67 6.46
N VAL A 71 7.58 -12.43 5.49
CA VAL A 71 8.07 -12.42 4.12
C VAL A 71 7.31 -11.33 3.38
N TYR A 72 8.01 -10.30 2.89
CA TYR A 72 7.36 -9.19 2.21
C TYR A 72 8.19 -8.59 1.08
N THR A 73 7.48 -7.91 0.18
CA THR A 73 8.05 -7.05 -0.85
C THR A 73 7.33 -5.71 -0.82
N ILE A 74 8.06 -4.62 -1.00
CA ILE A 74 7.52 -3.27 -1.16
C ILE A 74 7.68 -2.88 -2.63
N LEU A 75 6.56 -2.84 -3.34
CA LEU A 75 6.50 -2.25 -4.68
C LEU A 75 6.26 -0.75 -4.56
N VAL A 76 7.25 0.03 -4.95
CA VAL A 76 7.19 1.48 -5.04
C VAL A 76 6.87 1.88 -6.46
N ILE A 77 5.82 2.69 -6.61
CA ILE A 77 5.30 3.16 -7.89
C ILE A 77 5.36 4.68 -7.88
N ASN A 78 6.39 5.22 -8.53
CA ASN A 78 6.61 6.67 -8.59
C ASN A 78 6.34 7.19 -10.02
N PRO A 79 6.17 8.51 -10.20
CA PRO A 79 6.02 9.09 -11.53
C PRO A 79 7.24 8.82 -12.42
N GLU A 80 7.02 8.64 -13.73
CA GLU A 80 8.10 8.43 -14.74
C GLU A 80 9.21 9.49 -14.71
N THR A 81 8.90 10.70 -14.24
CA THR A 81 9.85 11.81 -14.14
C THR A 81 10.91 11.61 -13.05
N GLU A 82 10.75 10.64 -12.15
CA GLU A 82 11.78 10.34 -11.16
C GLU A 82 12.90 9.47 -11.74
N GLU A 83 14.11 9.60 -11.22
CA GLU A 83 15.22 8.74 -11.62
C GLU A 83 15.11 7.37 -10.91
N LEU A 84 15.25 6.28 -11.67
CA LEU A 84 15.32 4.92 -11.12
C LEU A 84 16.70 4.65 -10.52
N THR A 85 17.04 5.36 -9.44
CA THR A 85 18.20 5.05 -8.61
C THR A 85 17.97 3.78 -7.78
N ASP A 86 18.99 2.93 -7.69
CA ASP A 86 18.97 1.82 -6.73
C ASP A 86 19.12 2.37 -5.31
N TRP A 87 18.28 1.89 -4.40
CA TRP A 87 18.26 2.32 -3.00
C TRP A 87 19.00 1.36 -2.07
N ASP A 88 19.50 0.23 -2.59
CA ASP A 88 20.18 -0.83 -1.83
C ASP A 88 19.31 -1.32 -0.65
N ILE A 89 18.02 -1.58 -0.94
CA ILE A 89 17.05 -2.14 0.01
C ILE A 89 16.51 -3.44 -0.56
N SER A 90 16.92 -4.57 0.01
CA SER A 90 16.70 -5.92 -0.54
C SER A 90 15.24 -6.29 -0.84
N ASN A 91 14.28 -5.73 -0.10
CA ASN A 91 12.86 -6.05 -0.23
C ASN A 91 12.06 -4.97 -0.94
N VAL A 92 12.72 -4.03 -1.64
CA VAL A 92 12.05 -2.93 -2.35
C VAL A 92 12.26 -3.09 -3.84
N ILE A 93 11.15 -3.08 -4.59
CA ILE A 93 11.14 -3.00 -6.04
C ILE A 93 10.58 -1.63 -6.41
N LYS A 94 11.32 -0.84 -7.17
CA LYS A 94 10.85 0.45 -7.68
C LYS A 94 10.52 0.35 -9.15
N ILE A 95 9.33 0.83 -9.51
CA ILE A 95 8.93 1.08 -10.89
C ILE A 95 8.50 2.53 -11.02
N ASN A 96 8.79 3.12 -12.17
CA ASN A 96 8.27 4.44 -12.50
C ASN A 96 7.22 4.31 -13.60
N ILE A 97 6.10 4.99 -13.45
CA ILE A 97 4.97 4.92 -14.38
C ILE A 97 4.51 6.32 -14.76
N GLN A 98 4.12 6.48 -16.02
CA GLN A 98 3.23 7.59 -16.39
C GLN A 98 1.87 7.26 -15.81
N PHE A 99 1.49 7.93 -14.72
CA PHE A 99 0.11 7.90 -14.28
C PHE A 99 -0.73 8.52 -15.40
N ALA A 100 -1.50 7.72 -16.11
CA ALA A 100 -2.54 8.24 -16.99
C ALA A 100 -3.63 8.82 -16.09
N GLU A 101 -3.46 10.11 -15.70
CA GLU A 101 -4.47 10.88 -14.99
C GLU A 101 -5.82 10.69 -15.71
N ASN A 102 -6.85 10.26 -14.96
CA ASN A 102 -8.21 9.98 -15.45
C ASN A 102 -8.43 8.68 -16.24
N SER A 103 -7.48 7.75 -16.25
CA SER A 103 -7.76 6.35 -16.63
C SER A 103 -8.17 5.54 -15.39
N GLU A 104 -8.70 4.33 -15.56
CA GLU A 104 -8.92 3.36 -14.47
C GLU A 104 -7.60 2.85 -13.86
N ALA A 105 -6.68 3.76 -13.55
CA ALA A 105 -5.36 3.49 -13.02
C ALA A 105 -5.48 2.61 -11.77
N MET A 106 -4.66 1.55 -11.72
CA MET A 106 -4.67 0.53 -10.66
C MET A 106 -5.81 -0.50 -10.73
N ASN A 107 -6.65 -0.50 -11.76
CA ASN A 107 -7.61 -1.57 -12.00
C ASN A 107 -7.00 -2.66 -12.91
N PRO A 108 -6.71 -3.88 -12.40
CA PRO A 108 -6.20 -4.97 -13.24
C PRO A 108 -7.21 -5.44 -14.29
N VAL A 109 -8.47 -5.02 -14.29
CA VAL A 109 -9.38 -5.34 -15.40
C VAL A 109 -9.00 -4.58 -16.67
N TYR A 110 -8.50 -3.34 -16.53
CA TYR A 110 -8.33 -2.42 -17.66
C TYR A 110 -6.90 -1.94 -17.87
N ASP A 111 -6.01 -2.16 -16.89
CA ASP A 111 -4.61 -1.76 -16.96
C ASP A 111 -3.69 -2.99 -17.07
N PRO A 112 -3.05 -3.21 -18.23
CA PRO A 112 -2.15 -4.35 -18.46
C PRO A 112 -0.95 -4.40 -17.52
N LEU A 113 -0.47 -3.25 -17.03
CA LEU A 113 0.60 -3.22 -16.04
C LEU A 113 0.11 -3.82 -14.72
N TRP A 114 -1.09 -3.45 -14.29
CA TRP A 114 -1.68 -4.02 -13.08
C TRP A 114 -2.10 -5.47 -13.27
N GLN A 115 -2.55 -5.89 -14.45
CA GLN A 115 -2.71 -7.32 -14.76
C GLN A 115 -1.42 -8.09 -14.53
N THR A 116 -0.32 -7.57 -15.07
CA THR A 116 1.00 -8.21 -14.95
C THR A 116 1.44 -8.26 -13.49
N ILE A 117 1.38 -7.13 -12.77
CA ILE A 117 1.70 -7.07 -11.35
C ILE A 117 0.87 -8.10 -10.59
N PHE A 118 -0.46 -8.07 -10.70
CA PHE A 118 -1.32 -9.03 -10.01
C PHE A 118 -1.04 -10.47 -10.39
N SER A 119 -0.78 -10.78 -11.67
CA SER A 119 -0.46 -12.14 -12.13
C SER A 119 0.80 -12.71 -11.50
N CYS A 120 1.81 -11.86 -11.24
CA CYS A 120 3.04 -12.25 -10.56
C CYS A 120 2.83 -12.58 -9.07
N PHE A 121 1.70 -12.19 -8.48
CA PHE A 121 1.41 -12.33 -7.04
C PHE A 121 0.15 -13.14 -6.73
N SER A 122 -0.71 -13.39 -7.72
CA SER A 122 -1.81 -14.34 -7.63
C SER A 122 -1.22 -15.75 -7.67
N TYR A 123 -0.95 -16.30 -6.49
CA TYR A 123 -1.08 -17.74 -6.32
C TYR A 123 -2.52 -18.10 -6.67
N ASP A 124 -2.71 -19.18 -7.45
CA ASP A 124 -4.02 -19.69 -7.85
C ASP A 124 -5.00 -19.57 -6.68
N LEU A 125 -5.97 -18.66 -6.83
CA LEU A 125 -7.16 -18.68 -5.98
C LEU A 125 -7.92 -19.92 -6.42
N ILE A 126 -7.57 -21.06 -5.82
CA ILE A 126 -8.33 -22.29 -5.97
C ILE A 126 -9.72 -21.98 -5.38
N ASP A 127 -10.73 -22.10 -6.26
CA ASP A 127 -12.16 -21.88 -6.00
C ASP A 127 -12.68 -22.55 -4.71
#